data_AF-A0A956HXM1-F1
#
_entry.id   AF-A0A956HXM1-F1
#
_cell.length_a   1.000
_cell.length_b   1.000
_cell.length_c   1.000
_cell.angle_alpha   90.00
_cell.angle_beta   90.00
_cell.angle_gamma   90.00
#
_symmetry.space_group_name_H-M   'P 1'
#
loop_
_entity.id
_entity.type
_entity.pdbx_description
1 polymer ?
#
loop_
_entity_poly.entity_id
_entity_poly.type
_entity_poly.pdbx_seq_one_letter_code
_entity_poly.pdbx_strand_id
1 'polypeptide(L)'
;IHALRQEPVYRAQKPPSSRDADRNEARRSLAAFYVVVGFPEEALRITEKAMVSPDRRAHQSRDPAQDLIVTALVDREARRLEAERILEQAAGEPFYLRPVRWAQAAAERFRGWLSGREAAKLLAEEGRLEGTFKIGSKESAIMPPWLASDVTEIVGAGLVEVAVEAARKGDDRPASGAYYDAFLADAALGVGDDARAFKLAERAAGELARGEELLRARMHVVAARAAEALGKEAVAREHYEEAFQIDPGIFRRLRLPIPATFRAGKSDIAEDVADILERSPRFEQSGVGFEVRVDGDGTACLVGGSGAVLGCAGPDEAKQDAEDAKRLAEGDSKPDTAPLATQIARSFHRRAFAPRIDLSQADARSLDGSNRVSRDPLEGLR
;
A
#
# COMPACT_ATOMS: atom_id res chain seq x y z
N ILE A 1 7.85 10.44 15.85
CA ILE A 1 6.52 10.86 16.38
C ILE A 1 6.54 12.32 16.85
N HIS A 2 7.43 12.73 17.77
CA HIS A 2 7.51 14.13 18.25
C HIS A 2 7.67 15.17 17.12
N ALA A 3 8.51 14.90 16.11
CA ALA A 3 8.71 15.79 14.96
C ALA A 3 7.44 15.96 14.09
N LEU A 4 6.67 14.88 13.87
CA LEU A 4 5.41 14.91 13.11
C LEU A 4 4.31 15.69 13.86
N ARG A 5 4.33 15.69 15.19
CA ARG A 5 3.38 16.46 16.01
C ARG A 5 3.67 17.96 16.05
N GLN A 6 4.94 18.37 15.92
CA GLN A 6 5.32 19.79 15.96
C GLN A 6 5.24 20.51 14.60
N GLU A 7 5.30 19.75 13.52
CA GLU A 7 5.28 20.29 12.17
C GLU A 7 4.01 21.11 11.83
N PRO A 8 2.78 20.69 12.20
CA PRO A 8 1.58 21.47 11.93
C PRO A 8 1.57 22.83 12.63
N VAL A 9 2.10 22.90 13.86
CA VAL A 9 2.19 24.13 14.66
C VAL A 9 3.17 25.12 14.02
N TYR A 10 4.31 24.63 13.53
CA TYR A 10 5.27 25.45 12.81
C TYR A 10 4.74 25.95 11.46
N ARG A 11 4.09 25.07 10.67
CA ARG A 11 3.49 25.42 9.37
C ARG A 11 2.36 26.45 9.52
N ALA A 12 1.63 26.44 10.64
CA ALA A 12 0.60 27.42 10.96
C ALA A 12 1.13 28.86 11.16
N GLN A 13 2.44 29.06 11.35
CA GLN A 13 3.03 30.39 11.54
C GLN A 13 3.45 31.07 10.22
N LYS A 14 3.50 30.35 9.10
CA LYS A 14 3.94 30.88 7.79
C LYS A 14 2.94 31.87 7.17
N PRO A 15 3.30 32.64 6.12
CA PRO A 15 2.35 33.51 5.41
C PRO A 15 1.15 32.73 4.83
N PRO A 16 -0.06 33.34 4.70
CA PRO A 16 -1.26 32.63 4.26
C PRO A 16 -1.11 31.88 2.93
N SER A 17 -0.38 32.44 1.96
CA SER A 17 -0.11 31.79 0.68
C SER A 17 0.76 30.53 0.78
N SER A 18 1.62 30.44 1.79
CA SER A 18 2.47 29.26 2.05
C SER A 18 1.75 28.22 2.89
N ARG A 19 0.72 28.61 3.67
CA ARG A 19 -0.06 27.69 4.52
C ARG A 19 -0.91 26.72 3.70
N ASP A 20 -1.51 27.18 2.60
CA ASP A 20 -2.37 26.33 1.77
C ASP A 20 -1.56 25.27 1.01
N ALA A 21 -0.41 25.66 0.47
CA ALA A 21 0.54 24.76 -0.18
C ALA A 21 1.11 23.72 0.82
N ASP A 22 1.61 24.19 1.97
CA ASP A 22 2.09 23.32 3.05
C ASP A 22 1.01 22.35 3.55
N ARG A 23 -0.26 22.79 3.62
CA ARG A 23 -1.38 21.95 4.05
C ARG A 23 -1.66 20.84 3.03
N ASN A 24 -1.64 21.16 1.74
CA ASN A 24 -1.92 20.18 0.69
C ASN A 24 -0.75 19.21 0.47
N GLU A 25 0.48 19.64 0.66
CA GLU A 25 1.63 18.73 0.75
C GLU A 25 1.50 17.77 1.94
N ALA A 26 1.21 18.29 3.15
CA ALA A 26 1.04 17.46 4.34
C ALA A 26 -0.09 16.42 4.18
N ARG A 27 -1.21 16.83 3.57
CA ARG A 27 -2.32 15.92 3.24
C ARG A 27 -1.88 14.77 2.33
N ARG A 28 -1.14 15.06 1.25
CA ARG A 28 -0.67 14.03 0.33
C ARG A 28 0.31 13.08 0.99
N SER A 29 1.28 13.60 1.73
CA SER A 29 2.26 12.77 2.46
C SER A 29 1.57 11.88 3.51
N LEU A 30 0.59 12.43 4.23
CA LEU A 30 -0.17 11.67 5.22
C LEU A 30 -1.09 10.62 4.57
N ALA A 31 -1.76 10.94 3.46
CA ALA A 31 -2.57 9.98 2.71
C ALA A 31 -1.71 8.84 2.13
N ALA A 32 -0.55 9.17 1.55
CA ALA A 32 0.40 8.18 1.07
C ALA A 32 0.90 7.28 2.21
N PHE A 33 1.18 7.85 3.38
CA PHE A 33 1.52 7.07 4.58
C PHE A 33 0.39 6.11 4.95
N TYR A 34 -0.86 6.57 5.02
CA TYR A 34 -2.01 5.70 5.35
C TYR A 34 -2.22 4.58 4.34
N VAL A 35 -1.98 4.81 3.05
CA VAL A 35 -1.98 3.75 2.03
C VAL A 35 -0.92 2.68 2.34
N VAL A 36 0.30 3.10 2.71
CA VAL A 36 1.40 2.18 3.02
C VAL A 36 1.11 1.37 4.28
N VAL A 37 0.59 1.99 5.35
CA VAL A 37 0.30 1.28 6.61
C VAL A 37 -1.01 0.50 6.60
N GLY A 38 -1.75 0.49 5.49
CA GLY A 38 -2.96 -0.33 5.36
C GLY A 38 -4.24 0.30 5.91
N PHE A 39 -4.33 1.63 5.97
CA PHE A 39 -5.51 2.39 6.42
C PHE A 39 -6.18 3.15 5.27
N PRO A 40 -6.85 2.45 4.34
CA PRO A 40 -7.45 3.07 3.16
C PRO A 40 -8.52 4.10 3.50
N GLU A 41 -9.36 3.86 4.51
CA GLU A 41 -10.44 4.78 4.90
C GLU A 41 -9.90 6.16 5.31
N GLU A 42 -8.78 6.20 6.03
CA GLU A 42 -8.14 7.45 6.45
C GLU A 42 -7.47 8.17 5.28
N ALA A 43 -6.85 7.42 4.37
CA ALA A 43 -6.33 7.96 3.11
C ALA A 43 -7.45 8.60 2.28
N LEU A 44 -8.59 7.89 2.10
CA LEU A 44 -9.75 8.36 1.35
C LEU A 44 -10.35 9.63 1.95
N ARG A 45 -10.50 9.70 3.28
CA ARG A 45 -10.99 10.89 3.98
C ARG A 45 -10.13 12.14 3.69
N ILE A 46 -8.84 11.95 3.45
CA ILE A 46 -7.90 13.02 3.12
C ILE A 46 -7.94 13.34 1.61
N THR A 47 -7.87 12.32 0.75
CA THR A 47 -7.81 12.51 -0.71
C THR A 47 -9.10 13.10 -1.25
N GLU A 48 -10.27 12.64 -0.80
CA GLU A 48 -11.57 13.20 -1.23
C GLU A 48 -11.66 14.71 -0.97
N LYS A 49 -11.16 15.16 0.19
CA LYS A 49 -11.10 16.60 0.52
C LYS A 49 -10.06 17.34 -0.32
N ALA A 50 -8.90 16.71 -0.57
CA ALA A 50 -7.83 17.30 -1.35
C ALA A 50 -8.21 17.47 -2.84
N MET A 51 -8.95 16.52 -3.42
CA MET A 51 -9.45 16.58 -4.79
C MET A 51 -10.46 17.71 -5.01
N VAL A 52 -11.31 18.00 -4.01
CA VAL A 52 -12.34 19.08 -4.11
C VAL A 52 -11.77 20.46 -3.79
N SER A 53 -10.66 20.54 -3.07
CA SER A 53 -10.00 21.80 -2.67
C SER A 53 -8.52 21.83 -3.07
N PRO A 54 -8.20 21.75 -4.38
CA PRO A 54 -6.82 21.73 -4.84
C PRO A 54 -6.10 23.05 -4.56
N ASP A 55 -4.78 22.98 -4.35
CA ASP A 55 -3.97 24.19 -4.30
C ASP A 55 -4.00 24.87 -5.67
N ARG A 56 -4.50 26.10 -5.73
CA ARG A 56 -4.59 26.87 -6.97
C ARG A 56 -3.35 27.72 -7.23
N ARG A 57 -2.44 27.82 -6.25
CA ARG A 57 -1.27 28.72 -6.32
C ARG A 57 0.04 27.96 -6.49
N ALA A 58 0.09 26.70 -6.05
CA ALA A 58 1.29 25.89 -5.93
C ALA A 58 2.41 26.61 -5.12
N HIS A 59 3.38 25.87 -4.59
CA HIS A 59 4.63 26.52 -4.14
C HIS A 59 5.19 27.34 -5.32
N GLN A 60 5.73 28.54 -5.08
CA GLN A 60 6.02 29.63 -6.05
C GLN A 60 6.89 29.31 -7.29
N SER A 61 7.08 28.05 -7.67
CA SER A 61 7.77 27.61 -8.89
C SER A 61 7.26 26.24 -9.41
N ARG A 62 6.06 25.77 -9.02
CA ARG A 62 5.55 24.43 -9.39
C ARG A 62 4.21 24.49 -10.12
N ASP A 63 3.94 23.45 -10.92
CA ASP A 63 2.68 23.28 -11.63
C ASP A 63 1.60 22.69 -10.68
N PRO A 64 0.49 23.40 -10.41
CA PRO A 64 -0.62 22.89 -9.60
C PRO A 64 -1.18 21.54 -10.09
N ALA A 65 -1.09 21.25 -11.39
CA ALA A 65 -1.57 20.00 -11.96
C ALA A 65 -0.76 18.79 -11.44
N GLN A 66 0.52 18.97 -11.11
CA GLN A 66 1.34 17.92 -10.51
C GLN A 66 0.81 17.49 -9.14
N ASP A 67 0.31 18.43 -8.36
CA ASP A 67 -0.25 18.14 -7.05
C ASP A 67 -1.57 17.37 -7.12
N LEU A 68 -2.39 17.70 -8.13
CA LEU A 68 -3.59 16.95 -8.47
C LEU A 68 -3.28 15.54 -8.97
N ILE A 69 -2.25 15.37 -9.82
CA ILE A 69 -1.79 14.04 -10.27
C ILE A 69 -1.46 13.17 -9.06
N VAL A 70 -0.63 13.66 -8.13
CA VAL A 70 -0.24 12.89 -6.94
C VAL A 70 -1.46 12.56 -6.08
N THR A 71 -2.36 13.51 -5.87
CA THR A 71 -3.57 13.28 -5.08
C THR A 71 -4.46 12.20 -5.72
N ALA A 72 -4.65 12.26 -7.04
CA ALA A 72 -5.44 11.29 -7.79
C ALA A 72 -4.81 9.88 -7.80
N LEU A 73 -3.47 9.80 -7.86
CA LEU A 73 -2.74 8.54 -7.73
C LEU A 73 -2.93 7.92 -6.34
N VAL A 74 -2.76 8.71 -5.27
CA VAL A 74 -2.96 8.22 -3.89
C VAL A 74 -4.42 7.82 -3.65
N ASP A 75 -5.39 8.59 -4.17
CA ASP A 75 -6.81 8.23 -4.08
C ASP A 75 -7.10 6.90 -4.75
N ARG A 76 -6.58 6.70 -5.98
CA ARG A 76 -6.70 5.44 -6.71
C ARG A 76 -6.15 4.26 -5.90
N GLU A 77 -4.97 4.40 -5.32
CA GLU A 77 -4.37 3.32 -4.51
C GLU A 77 -5.16 3.06 -3.22
N ALA A 78 -5.67 4.11 -2.56
CA ALA A 78 -6.55 3.95 -1.40
C ALA A 78 -7.85 3.21 -1.75
N ARG A 79 -8.47 3.52 -2.91
CA ARG A 79 -9.66 2.82 -3.42
C ARG A 79 -9.39 1.35 -3.73
N ARG A 80 -8.25 1.05 -4.35
CA ARG A 80 -7.83 -0.34 -4.63
C ARG A 80 -7.58 -1.11 -3.34
N LEU A 81 -6.88 -0.49 -2.40
CA LEU A 81 -6.59 -1.07 -1.09
C LEU A 81 -7.88 -1.38 -0.31
N GLU A 82 -8.87 -0.48 -0.35
CA GLU A 82 -10.18 -0.70 0.25
C GLU A 82 -10.92 -1.86 -0.42
N ALA A 83 -10.88 -1.94 -1.75
CA ALA A 83 -11.49 -3.06 -2.47
C ALA A 83 -10.88 -4.41 -2.05
N GLU A 84 -9.56 -4.52 -1.92
CA GLU A 84 -8.92 -5.74 -1.44
C GLU A 84 -9.31 -6.08 0.00
N ARG A 85 -9.39 -5.08 0.89
CA ARG A 85 -9.85 -5.26 2.27
C ARG A 85 -11.29 -5.79 2.33
N ILE A 86 -12.19 -5.27 1.49
CA ILE A 86 -13.58 -5.75 1.41
C ILE A 86 -13.63 -7.22 0.97
N LEU A 87 -12.79 -7.61 0.01
CA LEU A 87 -12.75 -8.99 -0.48
C LEU A 87 -12.14 -9.96 0.55
N GLU A 88 -11.09 -9.54 1.26
CA GLU A 88 -10.51 -10.28 2.39
C GLU A 88 -11.58 -10.53 3.48
N GLN A 89 -12.37 -9.51 3.82
CA GLN A 89 -13.45 -9.64 4.79
C GLN A 89 -14.59 -10.54 4.29
N ALA A 90 -14.89 -10.51 3.00
CA ALA A 90 -15.93 -11.33 2.39
C ALA A 90 -15.65 -12.83 2.48
N ALA A 91 -14.38 -13.24 2.58
CA ALA A 91 -14.00 -14.65 2.73
C ALA A 91 -14.61 -15.28 3.99
N GLY A 92 -14.69 -14.52 5.09
CA GLY A 92 -15.28 -14.94 6.36
C GLY A 92 -16.77 -14.65 6.51
N GLU A 93 -17.44 -14.14 5.47
CA GLU A 93 -18.87 -13.84 5.48
C GLU A 93 -19.69 -15.03 4.92
N PRO A 94 -20.95 -15.18 5.34
CA PRO A 94 -21.88 -16.13 4.75
C PRO A 94 -22.01 -15.95 3.23
N PHE A 95 -22.15 -17.07 2.49
CA PHE A 95 -22.13 -17.07 1.03
C PHE A 95 -23.12 -16.09 0.38
N TYR A 96 -24.28 -15.86 1.00
CA TYR A 96 -25.33 -14.97 0.49
C TYR A 96 -25.00 -13.47 0.63
N LEU A 97 -24.07 -13.09 1.52
CA LEU A 97 -23.61 -11.70 1.66
C LEU A 97 -22.42 -11.39 0.74
N ARG A 98 -21.69 -12.41 0.27
CA ARG A 98 -20.49 -12.23 -0.56
C ARG A 98 -20.74 -11.45 -1.86
N PRO A 99 -21.84 -11.67 -2.62
CA PRO A 99 -22.10 -10.89 -3.83
C PRO A 99 -22.23 -9.38 -3.56
N VAL A 100 -22.81 -9.00 -2.43
CA VAL A 100 -22.91 -7.59 -2.03
C VAL A 100 -21.52 -7.02 -1.74
N ARG A 101 -20.65 -7.76 -1.04
CA ARG A 101 -19.27 -7.36 -0.80
C ARG A 101 -18.47 -7.23 -2.10
N TRP A 102 -18.66 -8.15 -3.03
CA TRP A 102 -18.03 -8.08 -4.36
C TRP A 102 -18.49 -6.85 -5.14
N ALA A 103 -19.78 -6.51 -5.09
CA ALA A 103 -20.31 -5.29 -5.70
C ALA A 103 -19.72 -4.03 -5.05
N GLN A 104 -19.55 -4.00 -3.73
CA GLN A 104 -18.88 -2.91 -3.01
C GLN A 104 -17.42 -2.76 -3.45
N ALA A 105 -16.65 -3.85 -3.48
CA ALA A 105 -15.27 -3.84 -3.95
C ALA A 105 -15.15 -3.40 -5.42
N ALA A 106 -16.08 -3.84 -6.29
CA ALA A 106 -16.14 -3.42 -7.68
C ALA A 106 -16.44 -1.90 -7.81
N ALA A 107 -17.33 -1.36 -6.98
CA ALA A 107 -17.61 0.07 -6.94
C ALA A 107 -16.37 0.88 -6.52
N GLU A 108 -15.61 0.44 -5.51
CA GLU A 108 -14.36 1.10 -5.14
C GLU A 108 -13.32 1.05 -6.26
N ARG A 109 -13.15 -0.11 -6.92
CA ARG A 109 -12.27 -0.24 -8.09
C ARG A 109 -12.68 0.71 -9.23
N PHE A 110 -13.97 0.86 -9.48
CA PHE A 110 -14.48 1.79 -10.49
C PHE A 110 -14.18 3.25 -10.12
N ARG A 111 -14.36 3.65 -8.86
CA ARG A 111 -13.97 4.99 -8.39
C ARG A 111 -12.46 5.21 -8.53
N GLY A 112 -11.64 4.22 -8.14
CA GLY A 112 -10.19 4.28 -8.34
C GLY A 112 -9.80 4.40 -9.82
N TRP A 113 -10.53 3.73 -10.73
CA TRP A 113 -10.34 3.90 -12.17
C TRP A 113 -10.64 5.33 -12.64
N LEU A 114 -11.70 5.97 -12.12
CA LEU A 114 -11.99 7.38 -12.41
C LEU A 114 -10.86 8.30 -11.95
N SER A 115 -10.33 8.11 -10.73
CA SER A 115 -9.18 8.86 -10.21
C SER A 115 -7.94 8.65 -11.08
N GLY A 116 -7.70 7.41 -11.55
CA GLY A 116 -6.64 7.12 -12.52
C GLY A 116 -6.82 7.85 -13.85
N ARG A 117 -8.05 7.96 -14.37
CA ARG A 117 -8.33 8.72 -15.61
C ARG A 117 -8.07 10.21 -15.44
N GLU A 118 -8.35 10.77 -14.27
CA GLU A 118 -8.03 12.16 -13.98
C GLU A 118 -6.51 12.39 -13.99
N ALA A 119 -5.74 11.52 -13.33
CA ALA A 119 -4.28 11.55 -13.39
C ALA A 119 -3.76 11.42 -14.84
N ALA A 120 -4.29 10.46 -15.62
CA ALA A 120 -3.91 10.26 -17.02
C ALA A 120 -4.14 11.52 -17.88
N LYS A 121 -5.29 12.17 -17.70
CA LYS A 121 -5.63 13.40 -18.43
C LYS A 121 -4.63 14.52 -18.12
N LEU A 122 -4.26 14.67 -16.85
CA LEU A 122 -3.30 15.70 -16.44
C LEU A 122 -1.88 15.38 -16.90
N LEU A 123 -1.48 14.10 -16.91
CA LEU A 123 -0.18 13.63 -17.39
C LEU A 123 0.00 13.77 -18.91
N ALA A 124 -1.10 13.82 -19.67
CA ALA A 124 -1.07 13.95 -21.13
C ALA A 124 -0.62 15.34 -21.61
N GLU A 125 -0.58 16.35 -20.75
CA GLU A 125 -0.02 17.66 -21.10
C GLU A 125 1.51 17.61 -21.24
N GLU A 126 2.04 18.45 -22.12
CA GLU A 126 3.43 18.39 -22.60
C GLU A 126 4.46 18.38 -21.45
N GLY A 127 5.41 17.44 -21.52
CA GLY A 127 6.52 17.31 -20.58
C GLY A 127 6.16 16.78 -19.18
N ARG A 128 4.88 16.66 -18.80
CA ARG A 128 4.50 16.21 -17.45
C ARG A 128 4.82 14.75 -17.19
N LEU A 129 4.52 13.88 -18.14
CA LEU A 129 4.80 12.45 -18.00
C LEU A 129 6.30 12.19 -17.83
N GLU A 130 7.15 12.84 -18.64
CA GLU A 130 8.61 12.75 -18.50
C GLU A 130 9.08 13.32 -17.16
N GLY A 131 8.56 14.50 -16.77
CA GLY A 131 8.88 15.17 -15.52
C GLY A 131 8.58 14.31 -14.28
N THR A 132 7.49 13.54 -14.30
CA THR A 132 7.12 12.60 -13.22
C THR A 132 8.22 11.60 -12.90
N PHE A 133 9.00 11.16 -13.88
CA PHE A 133 10.07 10.17 -13.66
C PHE A 133 11.41 10.78 -13.28
N LYS A 134 11.59 12.10 -13.39
CA LYS A 134 12.81 12.80 -12.97
C LYS A 134 12.81 13.06 -11.46
N ILE A 135 12.76 11.98 -10.67
CA ILE A 135 12.69 12.02 -9.20
C ILE A 135 13.73 12.97 -8.61
N GLY A 136 13.33 13.81 -7.66
CA GLY A 136 14.20 14.77 -6.99
C GLY A 136 14.65 15.97 -7.86
N SER A 137 14.08 16.14 -9.06
CA SER A 137 14.30 17.33 -9.89
C SER A 137 13.21 18.38 -9.67
N LYS A 138 13.43 19.60 -10.19
CA LYS A 138 12.40 20.65 -10.26
C LYS A 138 11.22 20.30 -11.16
N GLU A 139 11.39 19.34 -12.07
CA GLU A 139 10.39 18.94 -13.06
C GLU A 139 9.45 17.86 -12.51
N SER A 140 9.84 17.15 -11.44
CA SER A 140 9.02 16.14 -10.78
C SER A 140 8.08 16.76 -9.75
N ALA A 141 6.90 16.17 -9.60
CA ALA A 141 6.05 16.38 -8.43
C ALA A 141 6.78 15.94 -7.14
N ILE A 142 6.43 16.50 -5.97
CA ILE A 142 6.77 15.85 -4.69
C ILE A 142 5.84 14.65 -4.61
N MET A 143 6.38 13.49 -4.98
CA MET A 143 5.70 12.22 -4.86
C MET A 143 6.67 11.17 -4.36
N PRO A 144 6.19 10.20 -3.56
CA PRO A 144 6.99 9.05 -3.22
C PRO A 144 7.39 8.27 -4.49
N PRO A 145 8.66 7.87 -4.66
CA PRO A 145 9.11 7.19 -5.89
C PRO A 145 8.36 5.89 -6.18
N TRP A 146 7.94 5.14 -5.16
CA TRP A 146 7.14 3.91 -5.33
C TRP A 146 5.79 4.14 -6.01
N LEU A 147 5.23 5.35 -5.90
CA LEU A 147 3.95 5.73 -6.51
C LEU A 147 4.11 6.05 -8.00
N ALA A 148 5.32 6.44 -8.44
CA ALA A 148 5.57 6.78 -9.84
C ALA A 148 5.43 5.56 -10.75
N SER A 149 5.78 4.37 -10.25
CA SER A 149 5.56 3.11 -10.95
C SER A 149 4.07 2.78 -11.20
N ASP A 150 3.13 3.34 -10.43
CA ASP A 150 1.69 3.11 -10.67
C ASP A 150 1.16 3.82 -11.92
N VAL A 151 1.92 4.78 -12.45
CA VAL A 151 1.62 5.45 -13.73
C VAL A 151 1.58 4.43 -14.88
N THR A 152 2.35 3.35 -14.80
CA THR A 152 2.38 2.25 -15.79
C THR A 152 1.00 1.63 -15.99
N GLU A 153 0.23 1.42 -14.93
CA GLU A 153 -1.13 0.85 -15.03
C GLU A 153 -2.17 1.83 -15.62
N ILE A 154 -1.86 3.13 -15.60
CA ILE A 154 -2.81 4.20 -15.97
C ILE A 154 -2.59 4.65 -17.40
N VAL A 155 -1.33 4.91 -17.76
CA VAL A 155 -0.95 5.45 -19.07
C VAL A 155 -0.55 4.33 -20.03
N GLY A 156 -0.10 3.18 -19.50
CA GLY A 156 0.33 2.02 -20.27
C GLY A 156 1.86 1.92 -20.36
N ALA A 157 2.35 0.68 -20.32
CA ALA A 157 3.77 0.38 -20.21
C ALA A 157 4.63 0.92 -21.36
N GLY A 158 4.16 0.85 -22.60
CA GLY A 158 4.92 1.36 -23.75
C GLY A 158 5.11 2.88 -23.72
N LEU A 159 4.11 3.64 -23.26
CA LEU A 159 4.25 5.10 -23.11
C LEU A 159 5.17 5.47 -21.94
N VAL A 160 5.09 4.71 -20.84
CA VAL A 160 6.01 4.88 -19.71
C VAL A 160 7.44 4.59 -20.13
N GLU A 161 7.70 3.51 -20.88
CA GLU A 161 9.04 3.20 -21.37
C GLU A 161 9.65 4.38 -22.16
N VAL A 162 8.91 4.91 -23.14
CA VAL A 162 9.35 6.06 -23.94
C VAL A 162 9.61 7.28 -23.07
N ALA A 163 8.71 7.60 -22.13
CA ALA A 163 8.86 8.76 -21.25
C ALA A 163 10.03 8.63 -20.28
N VAL A 164 10.27 7.43 -19.73
CA VAL A 164 11.39 7.16 -18.83
C VAL A 164 12.72 7.22 -19.58
N GLU A 165 12.79 6.70 -20.81
CA GLU A 165 13.98 6.82 -21.64
C GLU A 165 14.28 8.27 -22.04
N ALA A 166 13.27 9.06 -22.36
CA ALA A 166 13.41 10.49 -22.62
C ALA A 166 13.90 11.23 -21.35
N ALA A 167 13.29 10.94 -20.20
CA ALA A 167 13.70 11.51 -18.91
C ALA A 167 15.18 11.19 -18.60
N ARG A 168 15.59 9.93 -18.80
CA ARG A 168 16.96 9.46 -18.58
C ARG A 168 17.97 10.15 -19.50
N LYS A 169 17.64 10.36 -20.77
CA LYS A 169 18.53 11.06 -21.72
C LYS A 169 18.75 12.53 -21.36
N GLY A 170 17.77 13.15 -20.70
CA GLY A 170 17.83 14.55 -20.27
C GLY A 170 18.26 14.76 -18.82
N ASP A 171 18.82 13.75 -18.16
CA ASP A 171 19.18 13.80 -16.75
C ASP A 171 20.61 13.28 -16.47
N ASP A 172 21.52 14.21 -16.18
CA ASP A 172 22.94 13.91 -15.93
C ASP A 172 23.25 13.59 -14.45
N ARG A 173 22.23 13.49 -13.58
CA ARG A 173 22.45 13.27 -12.14
C ARG A 173 22.92 11.83 -11.86
N PRO A 174 24.08 11.61 -11.20
CA PRO A 174 24.66 10.27 -11.05
C PRO A 174 23.77 9.24 -10.32
N ALA A 175 22.94 9.69 -9.38
CA ALA A 175 22.10 8.81 -8.55
C ALA A 175 20.72 8.51 -9.15
N SER A 176 20.36 9.06 -10.33
CA SER A 176 19.02 8.88 -10.90
C SER A 176 18.86 7.57 -11.69
N GLY A 177 19.96 6.94 -12.11
CA GLY A 177 19.97 5.71 -12.90
C GLY A 177 19.12 4.58 -12.31
N ALA A 178 19.25 4.34 -11.00
CA ALA A 178 18.52 3.29 -10.30
C ALA A 178 16.99 3.50 -10.33
N TYR A 179 16.52 4.75 -10.27
CA TYR A 179 15.08 5.05 -10.41
C TYR A 179 14.58 4.75 -11.82
N TYR A 180 15.33 5.15 -12.85
CA TYR A 180 14.95 4.85 -14.23
C TYR A 180 14.92 3.35 -14.50
N ASP A 181 15.88 2.60 -13.95
CA ASP A 181 15.87 1.15 -14.05
C ASP A 181 14.65 0.54 -13.35
N ALA A 182 14.25 1.08 -12.19
CA ALA A 182 13.06 0.63 -11.50
C ALA A 182 11.79 0.83 -12.35
N PHE A 183 11.60 2.02 -12.91
CA PHE A 183 10.43 2.33 -13.74
C PHE A 183 10.41 1.54 -15.06
N LEU A 184 11.59 1.34 -15.68
CA LEU A 184 11.72 0.49 -16.86
C LEU A 184 11.49 -0.99 -16.53
N ALA A 185 11.79 -1.46 -15.32
CA ALA A 185 11.48 -2.82 -14.90
C ALA A 185 9.97 -3.07 -14.84
N ASP A 186 9.21 -2.15 -14.21
CA ASP A 186 7.74 -2.19 -14.20
C ASP A 186 7.16 -2.14 -15.63
N ALA A 187 7.70 -1.28 -16.50
CA ALA A 187 7.25 -1.17 -17.89
C ALA A 187 7.55 -2.45 -18.68
N ALA A 188 8.76 -3.01 -18.56
CA ALA A 188 9.15 -4.26 -19.21
C ALA A 188 8.25 -5.43 -18.78
N LEU A 189 7.94 -5.53 -17.49
CA LEU A 189 7.00 -6.54 -16.98
C LEU A 189 5.60 -6.34 -17.58
N GLY A 190 5.15 -5.09 -17.70
CA GLY A 190 3.84 -4.74 -18.26
C GLY A 190 3.66 -5.09 -19.74
N VAL A 191 4.74 -5.17 -20.52
CA VAL A 191 4.71 -5.63 -21.93
C VAL A 191 5.07 -7.10 -22.10
N GLY A 192 5.38 -7.82 -21.02
CA GLY A 192 5.76 -9.24 -21.03
C GLY A 192 7.21 -9.52 -21.43
N ASP A 193 8.12 -8.55 -21.31
CA ASP A 193 9.56 -8.77 -21.45
C ASP A 193 10.18 -9.15 -20.09
N ASP A 194 9.88 -10.38 -19.65
CA ASP A 194 10.26 -10.88 -18.33
C ASP A 194 11.78 -10.90 -18.13
N ALA A 195 12.55 -11.22 -19.18
CA ALA A 195 14.00 -11.26 -19.11
C ALA A 195 14.61 -9.88 -18.84
N ARG A 196 14.08 -8.83 -19.48
CA ARG A 196 14.51 -7.45 -19.23
C ARG A 196 13.99 -6.94 -17.88
N ALA A 197 12.73 -7.22 -17.54
CA ALA A 197 12.13 -6.85 -16.27
C ALA A 197 12.96 -7.38 -15.09
N PHE A 198 13.33 -8.66 -15.12
CA PHE A 198 14.16 -9.30 -14.10
C PHE A 198 15.50 -8.58 -13.92
N LYS A 199 16.25 -8.37 -15.01
CA LYS A 199 17.58 -7.72 -14.96
C LYS A 199 17.52 -6.28 -14.44
N LEU A 200 16.53 -5.52 -14.90
CA LEU A 200 16.36 -4.12 -14.47
C LEU A 200 15.96 -4.04 -13.00
N ALA A 201 15.04 -4.92 -12.56
CA ALA A 201 14.59 -4.97 -11.18
C ALA A 201 15.72 -5.35 -10.21
N GLU A 202 16.53 -6.37 -10.53
CA GLU A 202 17.69 -6.75 -9.72
C GLU A 202 18.70 -5.60 -9.59
N ARG A 203 19.03 -4.95 -10.72
CA ARG A 203 19.95 -3.82 -10.73
C ARG A 203 19.41 -2.66 -9.88
N ALA A 204 18.14 -2.30 -10.08
CA ALA A 204 17.50 -1.24 -9.32
C ALA A 204 17.47 -1.58 -7.82
N ALA A 205 17.08 -2.79 -7.43
CA ALA A 205 17.02 -3.19 -6.02
C ALA A 205 18.38 -3.07 -5.31
N GLY A 206 19.48 -3.39 -6.01
CA GLY A 206 20.85 -3.28 -5.49
C GLY A 206 21.44 -1.87 -5.49
N GLU A 207 20.97 -0.97 -6.36
CA GLU A 207 21.54 0.38 -6.52
C GLU A 207 20.68 1.49 -5.87
N LEU A 208 19.40 1.23 -5.58
CA LEU A 208 18.51 2.17 -4.91
C LEU A 208 19.05 2.57 -3.53
N ALA A 209 18.95 3.87 -3.21
CA ALA A 209 19.39 4.41 -1.93
C ALA A 209 18.63 3.79 -0.75
N ARG A 210 19.24 3.81 0.45
CA ARG A 210 18.65 3.24 1.68
C ARG A 210 17.27 3.81 2.06
N GLY A 211 16.93 5.03 1.60
CA GLY A 211 15.62 5.62 1.86
C GLY A 211 14.48 5.05 1.00
N GLU A 212 14.79 4.24 -0.01
CA GLU A 212 13.85 3.80 -1.06
C GLU A 212 13.30 2.39 -0.81
N GLU A 213 13.14 1.99 0.45
CA GLU A 213 12.71 0.63 0.84
C GLU A 213 11.43 0.19 0.13
N LEU A 214 10.42 1.06 0.03
CA LEU A 214 9.14 0.72 -0.63
C LEU A 214 9.29 0.48 -2.13
N LEU A 215 10.15 1.24 -2.80
CA LEU A 215 10.45 1.02 -4.22
C LEU A 215 11.31 -0.24 -4.39
N ARG A 216 12.26 -0.50 -3.48
CA ARG A 216 13.05 -1.73 -3.46
C ARG A 216 12.17 -2.97 -3.28
N ALA A 217 11.21 -2.94 -2.35
CA ALA A 217 10.23 -4.02 -2.16
C ALA A 217 9.44 -4.28 -3.45
N ARG A 218 9.00 -3.22 -4.13
CA ARG A 218 8.35 -3.34 -5.44
C ARG A 218 9.27 -3.99 -6.47
N MET A 219 10.55 -3.63 -6.52
CA MET A 219 11.51 -4.25 -7.43
C MET A 219 11.69 -5.74 -7.15
N HIS A 220 11.70 -6.15 -5.88
CA HIS A 220 11.67 -7.57 -5.55
C HIS A 220 10.39 -8.26 -6.05
N VAL A 221 9.22 -7.64 -5.96
CA VAL A 221 8.00 -8.21 -6.57
C VAL A 221 8.12 -8.31 -8.09
N VAL A 222 8.64 -7.28 -8.77
CA VAL A 222 8.84 -7.31 -10.24
C VAL A 222 9.81 -8.42 -10.63
N ALA A 223 10.94 -8.55 -9.92
CA ALA A 223 11.90 -9.62 -10.14
C ALA A 223 11.29 -11.00 -9.88
N ALA A 224 10.49 -11.16 -8.82
CA ALA A 224 9.81 -12.41 -8.51
C ALA A 224 8.88 -12.84 -9.64
N ARG A 225 8.00 -11.94 -10.08
CA ARG A 225 7.03 -12.18 -11.17
C ARG A 225 7.71 -12.55 -12.49
N ALA A 226 8.77 -11.82 -12.83
CA ALA A 226 9.57 -12.11 -14.00
C ALA A 226 10.29 -13.46 -13.88
N ALA A 227 10.81 -13.79 -12.71
CA ALA A 227 11.44 -15.09 -12.45
C ALA A 227 10.44 -16.26 -12.57
N GLU A 228 9.21 -16.11 -12.09
CA GLU A 228 8.13 -17.11 -12.26
C GLU A 228 7.85 -17.37 -13.74
N ALA A 229 7.66 -16.31 -14.52
CA ALA A 229 7.41 -16.42 -15.96
C ALA A 229 8.57 -17.09 -16.72
N LEU A 230 9.80 -16.94 -16.22
CA LEU A 230 11.00 -17.60 -16.73
C LEU A 230 11.21 -19.03 -16.18
N GLY A 231 10.30 -19.55 -15.36
CA GLY A 231 10.40 -20.89 -14.76
C GLY A 231 11.45 -21.02 -13.65
N LYS A 232 11.88 -19.91 -13.04
CA LYS A 232 12.88 -19.85 -11.98
C LYS A 232 12.24 -19.76 -10.59
N GLU A 233 11.47 -20.79 -10.21
CA GLU A 233 10.65 -20.79 -8.99
C GLU A 233 11.43 -20.49 -7.69
N ALA A 234 12.64 -21.03 -7.54
CA ALA A 234 13.45 -20.80 -6.35
C ALA A 234 13.85 -19.32 -6.21
N VAL A 235 14.24 -18.68 -7.31
CA VAL A 235 14.62 -17.26 -7.37
C VAL A 235 13.39 -16.38 -7.13
N ALA A 236 12.24 -16.75 -7.71
CA ALA A 236 10.99 -16.04 -7.48
C ALA A 236 10.61 -16.01 -5.99
N ARG A 237 10.73 -17.15 -5.31
CA ARG A 237 10.44 -17.27 -3.87
C ARG A 237 11.36 -16.42 -3.01
N GLU A 238 12.67 -16.41 -3.30
CA GLU A 238 13.63 -15.56 -2.58
C GLU A 238 13.23 -14.09 -2.68
N HIS A 239 12.89 -13.62 -3.87
CA HIS A 239 12.45 -12.25 -4.07
C HIS A 239 11.09 -11.94 -3.43
N TYR A 240 10.12 -12.87 -3.46
CA TYR A 240 8.87 -12.66 -2.73
C TYR A 240 9.08 -12.55 -1.22
N GLU A 241 9.96 -13.37 -0.66
CA GLU A 241 10.28 -13.30 0.77
C GLU A 241 10.96 -11.97 1.12
N GLU A 242 11.92 -11.51 0.32
CA GLU A 242 12.59 -10.21 0.50
C GLU A 242 11.58 -9.05 0.41
N ALA A 243 10.70 -9.06 -0.59
CA ALA A 243 9.63 -8.07 -0.72
C ALA A 243 8.72 -8.05 0.52
N PHE A 244 8.37 -9.22 1.05
CA PHE A 244 7.53 -9.34 2.24
C PHE A 244 8.24 -8.83 3.49
N GLN A 245 9.55 -9.06 3.63
CA GLN A 245 10.31 -8.57 4.78
C GLN A 245 10.44 -7.04 4.79
N ILE A 246 10.62 -6.43 3.61
CA ILE A 246 10.74 -4.97 3.47
C ILE A 246 9.37 -4.29 3.61
N ASP A 247 8.37 -4.78 2.90
CA ASP A 247 7.03 -4.20 2.88
C ASP A 247 5.94 -5.25 2.61
N PRO A 248 5.37 -5.87 3.65
CA PRO A 248 4.28 -6.84 3.51
C PRO A 248 3.05 -6.27 2.77
N GLY A 249 2.82 -4.95 2.87
CA GLY A 249 1.67 -4.29 2.29
C GLY A 249 1.72 -4.21 0.76
N ILE A 250 2.89 -4.39 0.14
CA ILE A 250 3.07 -4.28 -1.31
C ILE A 250 2.18 -5.26 -2.07
N PHE A 251 2.00 -6.49 -1.57
CA PHE A 251 1.17 -7.52 -2.18
C PHE A 251 -0.30 -7.10 -2.26
N ARG A 252 -0.79 -6.40 -1.23
CA ARG A 252 -2.14 -5.85 -1.22
C ARG A 252 -2.27 -4.70 -2.23
N ARG A 253 -1.32 -3.77 -2.26
CA ARG A 253 -1.35 -2.61 -3.19
C ARG A 253 -1.24 -3.04 -4.66
N LEU A 254 -0.38 -4.01 -4.95
CA LEU A 254 -0.25 -4.60 -6.29
C LEU A 254 -1.38 -5.61 -6.62
N ARG A 255 -2.29 -5.90 -5.67
CA ARG A 255 -3.36 -6.91 -5.79
C ARG A 255 -2.83 -8.29 -6.17
N LEU A 256 -1.63 -8.61 -5.71
CA LEU A 256 -0.95 -9.86 -6.00
C LEU A 256 -1.29 -10.89 -4.91
N PRO A 257 -1.91 -12.03 -5.25
CA PRO A 257 -1.97 -13.17 -4.33
C PRO A 257 -0.56 -13.74 -4.15
N ILE A 258 -0.28 -14.27 -2.96
CA ILE A 258 0.97 -14.99 -2.70
C ILE A 258 0.73 -16.50 -2.79
N PRO A 259 1.65 -17.27 -3.40
CA PRO A 259 1.53 -18.72 -3.46
C PRO A 259 1.71 -19.31 -2.06
N ALA A 260 0.73 -20.04 -1.56
CA ALA A 260 0.77 -20.60 -0.21
C ALA A 260 0.19 -22.01 -0.09
N THR A 261 0.79 -22.80 0.79
CA THR A 261 0.20 -24.03 1.34
C THR A 261 -0.48 -23.74 2.68
N PHE A 262 -1.53 -24.47 3.00
CA PHE A 262 -2.27 -24.34 4.27
C PHE A 262 -2.06 -25.58 5.13
N ARG A 263 -1.80 -25.38 6.42
CA ARG A 263 -1.72 -26.45 7.43
C ARG A 263 -2.55 -26.06 8.64
N ALA A 264 -3.58 -26.85 8.94
CA ALA A 264 -4.44 -26.63 10.11
C ALA A 264 -4.17 -27.67 11.22
N GLY A 265 -4.24 -27.22 12.46
CA GLY A 265 -4.31 -28.06 13.65
C GLY A 265 -5.61 -28.86 13.72
N LYS A 266 -5.68 -29.84 14.63
CA LYS A 266 -6.81 -30.79 14.74
C LYS A 266 -8.00 -30.26 15.55
N SER A 267 -8.41 -29.01 15.35
CA SER A 267 -9.56 -28.41 16.04
C SER A 267 -10.48 -27.70 15.08
N ASP A 268 -11.78 -27.69 15.39
CA ASP A 268 -12.81 -27.03 14.56
C ASP A 268 -12.47 -25.56 14.29
N ILE A 269 -11.95 -24.84 15.29
CA ILE A 269 -11.54 -23.44 15.13
C ILE A 269 -10.35 -23.28 14.17
N ALA A 270 -9.41 -24.21 14.18
CA ALA A 270 -8.24 -24.16 13.30
C ALA A 270 -8.65 -24.46 11.85
N GLU A 271 -9.53 -25.43 11.65
CA GLU A 271 -10.12 -25.76 10.34
C GLU A 271 -10.94 -24.58 9.80
N ASP A 272 -11.82 -23.99 10.62
CA ASP A 272 -12.63 -22.81 10.23
C ASP A 272 -11.77 -21.61 9.83
N VAL A 273 -10.70 -21.33 10.57
CA VAL A 273 -9.75 -20.23 10.23
C VAL A 273 -9.03 -20.55 8.92
N ALA A 274 -8.51 -21.76 8.76
CA ALA A 274 -7.82 -22.18 7.53
C ALA A 274 -8.74 -22.07 6.31
N ASP A 275 -9.98 -22.55 6.40
CA ASP A 275 -10.99 -22.46 5.33
C ASP A 275 -11.29 -21.02 4.93
N ILE A 276 -11.35 -20.10 5.89
CA ILE A 276 -11.54 -18.66 5.58
C ILE A 276 -10.31 -18.10 4.87
N LEU A 277 -9.10 -18.41 5.32
CA LEU A 277 -7.87 -17.91 4.72
C LEU A 277 -7.62 -18.50 3.33
N GLU A 278 -7.94 -19.77 3.09
CA GLU A 278 -7.82 -20.40 1.78
C GLU A 278 -8.75 -19.76 0.73
N ARG A 279 -9.92 -19.25 1.15
CA ARG A 279 -10.85 -18.52 0.29
C ARG A 279 -10.48 -17.04 0.08
N SER A 280 -9.46 -16.55 0.77
CA SER A 280 -9.04 -15.15 0.67
C SER A 280 -8.38 -14.87 -0.69
N PRO A 281 -8.65 -13.71 -1.32
CA PRO A 281 -7.97 -13.32 -2.56
C PRO A 281 -6.47 -13.03 -2.38
N ARG A 282 -5.96 -13.07 -1.14
CA ARG A 282 -4.54 -12.85 -0.84
C ARG A 282 -3.67 -14.07 -1.09
N PHE A 283 -4.28 -15.25 -1.25
CA PHE A 283 -3.56 -16.50 -1.41
C PHE A 283 -3.93 -17.18 -2.72
N GLU A 284 -2.94 -17.80 -3.34
CA GLU A 284 -3.12 -18.77 -4.41
C GLU A 284 -2.60 -20.11 -3.91
N GLN A 285 -3.41 -21.15 -3.98
CA GLN A 285 -3.02 -22.47 -3.51
C GLN A 285 -1.92 -23.02 -4.40
N SER A 286 -0.76 -23.27 -3.81
CA SER A 286 0.42 -23.78 -4.51
C SER A 286 1.15 -24.77 -3.62
N GLY A 287 1.77 -25.79 -4.22
CA GLY A 287 2.66 -26.72 -3.50
C GLY A 287 4.02 -26.13 -3.15
N VAL A 288 4.32 -24.92 -3.65
CA VAL A 288 5.57 -24.19 -3.44
C VAL A 288 5.26 -22.74 -3.06
N GLY A 289 6.00 -22.17 -2.11
CA GLY A 289 5.83 -20.78 -1.69
C GLY A 289 5.82 -20.64 -0.17
N PHE A 290 4.89 -19.83 0.33
CA PHE A 290 4.68 -19.58 1.75
C PHE A 290 3.88 -20.72 2.41
N GLU A 291 3.94 -20.83 3.73
CA GLU A 291 3.06 -21.69 4.52
C GLU A 291 2.17 -20.84 5.43
N VAL A 292 0.86 -21.05 5.37
CA VAL A 292 -0.10 -20.56 6.36
C VAL A 292 -0.36 -21.69 7.35
N ARG A 293 0.23 -21.57 8.54
CA ARG A 293 0.05 -22.53 9.64
C ARG A 293 -1.00 -22.00 10.61
N VAL A 294 -2.01 -22.81 10.90
CA VAL A 294 -3.05 -22.51 11.88
C VAL A 294 -2.97 -23.52 13.02
N ASP A 295 -2.65 -23.04 14.22
CA ASP A 295 -2.51 -23.86 15.42
C ASP A 295 -3.89 -24.19 16.04
N GLY A 296 -3.94 -25.15 16.97
CA GLY A 296 -5.19 -25.69 17.51
C GLY A 296 -6.07 -24.69 18.30
N ASP A 297 -5.52 -23.55 18.72
CA ASP A 297 -6.24 -22.44 19.34
C ASP A 297 -6.80 -21.44 18.30
N GLY A 298 -6.55 -21.68 17.01
CA GLY A 298 -6.91 -20.81 15.89
C GLY A 298 -5.81 -19.81 15.51
N THR A 299 -4.67 -19.76 16.20
CA THR A 299 -3.59 -18.83 15.87
C THR A 299 -3.04 -19.12 14.48
N ALA A 300 -3.17 -18.16 13.56
CA ALA A 300 -2.68 -18.26 12.19
C ALA A 300 -1.36 -17.51 12.03
N CYS A 301 -0.38 -18.14 11.39
CA CYS A 301 0.94 -17.59 11.10
C CYS A 301 1.31 -17.80 9.64
N LEU A 302 1.83 -16.76 9.00
CA LEU A 302 2.47 -16.83 7.69
C LEU A 302 3.95 -17.14 7.88
N VAL A 303 4.45 -18.15 7.18
CA VAL A 303 5.84 -18.62 7.26
C VAL A 303 6.48 -18.54 5.88
N GLY A 304 7.66 -17.95 5.80
CA GLY A 304 8.47 -17.82 4.59
C GLY A 304 9.14 -19.12 4.15
N GLY A 305 9.77 -19.10 2.97
CA GLY A 305 10.51 -20.24 2.44
C GLY A 305 11.74 -20.61 3.29
N SER A 306 12.30 -19.64 4.01
CA SER A 306 13.36 -19.85 5.00
C SER A 306 12.89 -20.50 6.31
N GLY A 307 11.57 -20.65 6.51
CA GLY A 307 10.98 -21.03 7.80
C GLY A 307 10.78 -19.86 8.77
N ALA A 308 11.15 -18.63 8.39
CA ALA A 308 10.91 -17.44 9.19
C ALA A 308 9.40 -17.14 9.31
N VAL A 309 8.95 -16.82 10.52
CA VAL A 309 7.58 -16.36 10.75
C VAL A 309 7.46 -14.91 10.30
N LEU A 310 6.59 -14.67 9.32
CA LEU A 310 6.41 -13.37 8.68
C LEU A 310 5.30 -12.52 9.31
N GLY A 311 4.33 -13.14 9.96
CA GLY A 311 3.28 -12.46 10.72
C GLY A 311 2.28 -13.46 11.28
N CYS A 312 1.71 -13.16 12.46
CA CYS A 312 0.73 -14.00 13.11
C CYS A 312 -0.43 -13.18 13.68
N ALA A 313 -1.57 -13.85 13.86
CA ALA A 313 -2.67 -13.36 14.68
C ALA A 313 -3.46 -14.53 15.25
N GLY A 314 -3.84 -14.43 16.52
CA GLY A 314 -4.70 -15.37 17.21
C GLY A 314 -5.90 -14.70 17.88
N PRO A 315 -6.53 -15.39 18.84
CA PRO A 315 -7.74 -14.91 19.51
C PRO A 315 -7.54 -13.58 20.26
N ASP A 316 -6.36 -13.35 20.84
CA ASP A 316 -6.11 -12.14 21.64
C ASP A 316 -5.88 -10.92 20.76
N GLU A 317 -5.16 -11.09 19.65
CA GLU A 317 -5.01 -10.07 18.62
C GLU A 317 -6.36 -9.66 18.01
N ALA A 318 -7.22 -10.65 17.75
CA ALA A 318 -8.56 -10.42 17.22
C ALA A 318 -9.43 -9.60 18.18
N LYS A 319 -9.37 -9.90 19.50
CA LYS A 319 -10.08 -9.12 20.53
C LYS A 319 -9.57 -7.69 20.58
N GLN A 320 -8.24 -7.49 20.60
CA GLN A 320 -7.64 -6.17 20.63
C GLN A 320 -8.07 -5.33 19.41
N ASP A 321 -8.03 -5.94 18.23
CA ASP A 321 -8.45 -5.30 16.98
C ASP A 321 -9.93 -4.89 16.99
N ALA A 322 -10.80 -5.68 17.63
CA ALA A 322 -12.21 -5.38 17.80
C ALA A 322 -12.46 -4.25 18.82
N GLU A 323 -11.71 -4.24 19.92
CA GLU A 323 -11.77 -3.16 20.93
C GLU A 323 -11.32 -1.82 20.34
N ASP A 324 -10.22 -1.82 19.59
CA ASP A 324 -9.73 -0.62 18.93
C ASP A 324 -10.73 -0.11 17.89
N ALA A 325 -11.33 -0.99 17.09
CA ALA A 325 -12.39 -0.61 16.16
C ALA A 325 -13.59 0.04 16.89
N LYS A 326 -13.98 -0.49 18.05
CA LYS A 326 -15.06 0.06 18.87
C LYS A 326 -14.74 1.44 19.44
N ARG A 327 -13.51 1.67 19.91
CA ARG A 327 -13.07 2.99 20.42
C ARG A 327 -13.09 4.06 19.34
N LEU A 328 -12.87 3.65 18.10
CA LEU A 328 -12.72 4.54 16.95
C LEU A 328 -14.05 4.93 16.29
N ALA A 329 -15.07 4.08 16.43
CA ALA A 329 -16.40 4.37 15.96
C ALA A 329 -17.14 5.23 17.01
N GLU A 330 -17.48 6.48 16.65
CA GLU A 330 -18.18 7.40 17.54
C GLU A 330 -19.59 6.86 17.87
N GLY A 331 -19.81 6.42 19.12
CA GLY A 331 -21.11 5.97 19.63
C GLY A 331 -21.31 4.45 19.70
N ASP A 332 -22.53 4.03 20.09
CA ASP A 332 -23.03 2.64 20.27
C ASP A 332 -22.94 1.79 18.99
N SER A 333 -21.73 1.59 18.51
CA SER A 333 -21.42 0.67 17.42
C SER A 333 -21.75 -0.72 17.91
N LYS A 334 -22.65 -1.41 17.19
CA LYS A 334 -23.03 -2.78 17.53
C LYS A 334 -21.76 -3.63 17.65
N PRO A 335 -21.65 -4.48 18.68
CA PRO A 335 -20.51 -5.39 18.82
C PRO A 335 -20.36 -6.22 17.54
N ASP A 336 -19.12 -6.47 17.12
CA ASP A 336 -18.86 -7.37 15.98
C ASP A 336 -19.39 -8.76 16.34
N THR A 337 -20.48 -9.15 15.69
CA THR A 337 -21.13 -10.45 15.88
C THR A 337 -20.53 -11.53 14.98
N ALA A 338 -19.44 -11.23 14.26
CA ALA A 338 -18.77 -12.21 13.43
C ALA A 338 -18.26 -13.39 14.28
N PRO A 339 -18.28 -14.63 13.75
CA PRO A 339 -17.67 -15.77 14.42
C PRO A 339 -16.19 -15.53 14.74
N LEU A 340 -15.68 -16.16 15.80
CA LEU A 340 -14.28 -15.99 16.23
C LEU A 340 -13.29 -16.29 15.10
N ALA A 341 -13.51 -17.34 14.32
CA ALA A 341 -12.66 -17.67 13.16
C ALA A 341 -12.56 -16.51 12.15
N THR A 342 -13.68 -15.85 11.88
CA THR A 342 -13.72 -14.67 11.00
C THR A 342 -12.96 -13.48 11.60
N GLN A 343 -13.06 -13.26 12.91
CA GLN A 343 -12.31 -12.20 13.59
C GLN A 343 -10.80 -12.48 13.55
N ILE A 344 -10.38 -13.72 13.80
CA ILE A 344 -8.98 -14.14 13.71
C ILE A 344 -8.45 -13.96 12.27
N ALA A 345 -9.18 -14.46 11.26
CA ALA A 345 -8.76 -14.30 9.87
C ALA A 345 -8.65 -12.83 9.44
N ARG A 346 -9.54 -11.95 9.90
CA ARG A 346 -9.45 -10.50 9.68
C ARG A 346 -8.22 -9.90 10.36
N SER A 347 -7.93 -10.30 11.60
CA SER A 347 -6.74 -9.85 12.33
C SER A 347 -5.46 -10.33 11.65
N PHE A 348 -5.43 -11.57 11.19
CA PHE A 348 -4.33 -12.15 10.43
C PHE A 348 -4.03 -11.36 9.16
N HIS A 349 -5.04 -11.09 8.31
CA HIS A 349 -4.84 -10.26 7.12
C HIS A 349 -4.32 -8.86 7.46
N ARG A 350 -4.85 -8.24 8.53
CA ARG A 350 -4.42 -6.92 8.97
C ARG A 350 -2.95 -6.91 9.38
N ARG A 351 -2.51 -7.90 10.16
CA ARG A 351 -1.17 -7.95 10.75
C ARG A 351 -0.11 -8.53 9.80
N ALA A 352 -0.43 -9.59 9.07
CA ALA A 352 0.52 -10.22 8.17
C ALA A 352 0.87 -9.32 6.97
N PHE A 353 -0.10 -8.55 6.45
CA PHE A 353 0.07 -7.69 5.27
C PHE A 353 0.13 -6.19 5.61
N ALA A 354 0.60 -5.85 6.81
CA ALA A 354 0.89 -4.47 7.18
C ALA A 354 2.38 -4.31 7.55
N PRO A 355 2.98 -3.13 7.33
CA PRO A 355 4.31 -2.83 7.80
C PRO A 355 4.44 -3.09 9.31
N ARG A 356 5.58 -3.67 9.73
CA ARG A 356 5.88 -3.96 11.14
C ARG A 356 6.34 -2.71 11.87
N ILE A 357 5.45 -1.74 11.98
CA ILE A 357 5.67 -0.53 12.76
C ILE A 357 4.76 -0.62 13.98
N ASP A 358 5.32 -0.45 15.18
CA ASP A 358 4.54 -0.36 16.41
C ASP A 358 3.85 1.01 16.49
N LEU A 359 2.77 1.14 15.72
CA LEU A 359 1.87 2.29 15.74
C LEU A 359 0.47 1.78 16.02
N SER A 360 -0.09 2.18 17.16
CA SER A 360 -1.50 1.94 17.42
C SER A 360 -2.36 2.73 16.43
N GLN A 361 -3.59 2.27 16.18
CA GLN A 361 -4.57 3.01 15.37
C GLN A 361 -4.82 4.43 15.90
N ALA A 362 -4.77 4.59 17.23
CA ALA A 362 -4.91 5.88 17.89
C ALA A 362 -3.72 6.80 17.57
N ASP A 363 -2.50 6.26 17.57
CA ASP A 363 -1.31 7.02 17.21
C ASP A 363 -1.34 7.43 15.73
N ALA A 364 -1.70 6.51 14.84
CA ALA A 364 -1.82 6.79 13.41
C ALA A 364 -2.83 7.92 13.16
N ARG A 365 -4.04 7.83 13.73
CA ARG A 365 -5.08 8.86 13.57
C ARG A 365 -4.73 10.19 14.22
N SER A 366 -3.93 10.22 15.29
CA SER A 366 -3.43 11.47 15.90
C SER A 366 -2.53 12.29 14.96
N LEU A 367 -1.97 11.67 13.92
CA LEU A 367 -1.07 12.33 12.97
C LEU A 367 -1.77 13.33 12.06
N ASP A 368 -3.10 13.26 11.92
CA ASP A 368 -3.87 14.19 11.09
C ASP A 368 -4.18 15.53 11.77
N GLY A 369 -3.76 15.71 13.03
CA GLY A 369 -4.00 16.90 13.82
C GLY A 369 -5.46 17.07 14.27
N SER A 370 -6.30 16.05 14.14
CA SER A 370 -7.59 16.01 14.80
C SER A 370 -7.37 15.93 16.31
N ASN A 371 -7.96 16.86 17.07
CA ASN A 371 -7.90 16.90 18.53
C ASN A 371 -8.72 15.76 19.16
N ARG A 372 -8.41 14.50 18.83
CA ARG A 372 -8.93 13.35 19.58
C ARG A 372 -7.96 13.10 20.73
N VAL A 373 -8.31 13.66 21.89
CA VAL A 373 -7.66 13.38 23.18
C VAL A 373 -7.81 11.88 23.45
N SER A 374 -6.81 11.07 23.11
CA SER A 374 -6.59 9.84 23.87
C SER A 374 -5.96 10.29 25.18
N ARG A 375 -6.59 9.95 26.31
CA ARG A 375 -6.01 10.18 27.65
C ARG A 375 -4.55 9.77 27.65
N ASP A 376 -3.72 10.63 28.24
CA ASP A 376 -2.30 10.39 28.45
C ASP A 376 -2.13 9.06 29.24
N PRO A 377 -1.40 8.06 28.71
CA PRO A 377 -1.17 6.80 29.41
C PRO A 377 -0.34 6.94 30.70
N LEU A 378 0.10 8.16 31.05
CA LEU A 378 0.75 8.49 32.32
C LEU A 378 -0.19 9.19 33.33
N GLU A 379 -1.45 9.44 32.98
CA GLU A 379 -2.43 10.05 33.87
C GLU A 379 -3.00 9.00 34.85
N GLY A 380 -2.23 8.72 35.91
CA GLY A 380 -2.61 7.76 36.95
C GLY A 380 -1.49 7.27 37.86
N LEU A 381 -0.22 7.61 37.57
CA LEU A 381 0.90 7.34 38.46
C LEU A 381 1.23 8.58 39.31
N ARG A 382 0.52 8.72 40.42
CA ARG A 382 1.01 9.42 41.62
C ARG A 382 0.73 8.58 42.85
#